data_AF-A0A351NWB2-F1
#
_entry.id   AF-A0A351NWB2-F1
#
_cell.length_a   1.000
_cell.length_b   1.000
_cell.length_c   1.000
_cell.angle_alpha   90.00
_cell.angle_beta   90.00
_cell.angle_gamma   90.00
#
_symmetry.space_group_name_H-M   'P 1'
#
loop_
_entity.id
_entity.type
_entity.pdbx_description
1 polymer ?
#
loop_
_entity_poly.entity_id
_entity_poly.type
_entity_poly.pdbx_seq_one_letter_code
_entity_poly.pdbx_strand_id
1 'polypeptide(L)'
;LMRYYQNNDQAVVGVDLVGNGSDIIKGDIADPESIAHLLAQCDVIIHTAALVSNAMADNDMWRVNVLATSNLIASAKKYKVRRFVQISS
;
A
#
# COMPACT_ATOMS: atom_id res chain seq x y z
N LEU A 1 8.66 1.49 9.88
CA LEU A 1 9.30 1.04 8.62
C LEU A 1 9.85 2.21 7.81
N MET A 2 9.03 3.15 7.35
CA MET A 2 9.46 4.29 6.52
C MET A 2 10.68 5.05 7.07
N ARG A 3 10.68 5.40 8.37
CA ARG A 3 11.83 6.06 9.04
C ARG A 3 13.15 5.32 8.89
N TYR A 4 13.13 3.98 8.83
CA TYR A 4 14.34 3.19 8.62
C TYR A 4 14.93 3.46 7.23
N TYR A 5 14.11 3.46 6.18
CA TYR A 5 14.55 3.77 4.81
C TYR A 5 15.06 5.21 4.69
N GLN A 6 14.37 6.17 5.33
CA GLN A 6 14.82 7.57 5.37
C GLN A 6 16.20 7.72 6.02
N ASN A 7 16.42 7.07 7.17
CA ASN A 7 17.69 7.11 7.88
C ASN A 7 18.85 6.40 7.14
N ASN A 8 18.55 5.66 6.07
CA ASN A 8 19.53 4.97 5.22
C ASN A 8 19.63 5.62 3.82
N ASP A 9 19.18 6.87 3.66
CA ASP A 9 19.22 7.63 2.41
C ASP A 9 18.50 6.94 1.24
N GLN A 10 17.47 6.14 1.53
CA GLN A 10 16.65 5.48 0.52
C GLN A 10 15.37 6.28 0.27
N ALA A 11 15.10 6.57 -1.01
CA ALA A 11 13.87 7.24 -1.42
C ALA A 11 12.66 6.40 -1.00
N VAL A 12 11.76 7.00 -0.21
CA VAL A 12 10.58 6.33 0.32
C VAL A 12 9.43 7.33 0.43
N VAL A 13 8.22 6.85 0.14
CA VAL A 13 6.97 7.57 0.30
C VAL A 13 5.96 6.66 0.98
N GLY A 14 5.19 7.19 1.92
CA GLY A 14 4.08 6.50 2.56
C GLY A 14 2.79 6.69 1.77
N VAL A 15 1.90 5.70 1.84
CA VAL A 15 0.51 5.82 1.37
C VAL A 15 -0.40 5.38 2.51
N ASP A 16 -1.35 6.24 2.87
CA ASP A 16 -2.35 5.96 3.90
C ASP A 16 -3.66 6.70 3.56
N LEU A 17 -4.77 6.31 4.17
CA LEU A 17 -6.06 7.02 4.04
C LEU A 17 -5.97 8.47 4.54
N VAL A 18 -4.98 8.77 5.38
CA VAL A 18 -4.67 10.11 5.89
C VAL A 18 -3.24 10.49 5.51
N GLY A 19 -3.10 11.48 4.63
CA GLY A 19 -1.80 12.08 4.32
C GLY A 19 -1.33 13.04 5.42
N ASN A 20 -0.02 13.29 5.49
CA ASN A 20 0.58 14.18 6.48
C ASN A 20 1.10 15.52 5.90
N GLY A 21 0.88 15.76 4.61
CA GLY A 21 1.32 16.98 3.91
C GLY A 21 2.82 17.01 3.56
N SER A 22 3.56 15.95 3.85
CA SER A 22 4.97 15.80 3.49
C SER A 22 5.19 14.52 2.68
N ASP A 23 5.44 13.43 3.38
CA ASP A 23 6.03 12.20 2.88
C ASP A 23 5.04 11.04 2.94
N ILE A 24 3.85 11.25 3.51
CA ILE A 24 2.71 10.34 3.44
C ILE A 24 1.64 10.96 2.54
N ILE A 25 1.40 10.30 1.41
CA ILE A 25 0.39 10.67 0.43
C ILE A 25 -0.95 10.03 0.81
N LYS A 26 -2.01 10.83 0.73
CA LYS A 26 -3.36 10.31 0.89
C LYS A 26 -3.73 9.39 -0.28
N GLY A 27 -4.10 8.15 0.00
CA GLY A 27 -4.55 7.18 -0.99
C GLY A 27 -5.25 5.98 -0.36
N ASP A 28 -6.16 5.36 -1.11
CA ASP A 28 -6.86 4.14 -0.69
C ASP A 28 -6.37 2.95 -1.52
N ILE A 29 -5.92 1.88 -0.86
CA ILE A 29 -5.49 0.66 -1.55
C ILE A 29 -6.65 -0.04 -2.28
N ALA A 30 -7.90 0.23 -1.89
CA ALA A 30 -9.08 -0.25 -2.59
C ALA A 30 -9.29 0.47 -3.94
N ASP A 31 -8.62 1.62 -4.14
CA ASP A 31 -8.54 2.35 -5.41
C ASP A 31 -7.06 2.60 -5.80
N PRO A 32 -6.33 1.56 -6.28
CA PRO A 32 -4.91 1.70 -6.61
C PRO A 32 -4.59 2.74 -7.69
N GLU A 33 -5.57 3.12 -8.52
CA GLU A 33 -5.37 4.16 -9.53
C GLU A 33 -5.22 5.54 -8.88
N SER A 34 -5.74 5.75 -7.66
CA SER A 34 -5.51 6.98 -6.89
C SER A 34 -4.02 7.24 -6.60
N ILE A 35 -3.20 6.19 -6.64
CA ILE A 35 -1.74 6.23 -6.42
C ILE A 35 -0.93 5.79 -7.64
N ALA A 36 -1.54 5.72 -8.83
CA ALA A 36 -0.88 5.26 -10.07
C ALA A 36 0.45 5.97 -10.36
N HIS A 37 0.51 7.29 -10.11
CA HIS A 37 1.71 8.10 -10.31
C HIS A 37 2.89 7.67 -9.41
N LEU A 38 2.60 7.11 -8.22
CA LEU A 38 3.59 6.53 -7.33
C LEU A 38 4.00 5.13 -7.83
N LEU A 39 3.02 4.30 -8.20
CA LEU A 39 3.27 2.95 -8.71
C LEU A 39 4.17 2.95 -9.95
N ALA A 40 3.98 3.91 -10.86
CA ALA A 40 4.78 4.06 -12.08
C ALA A 40 6.27 4.39 -11.82
N GLN A 41 6.60 4.91 -10.63
CA GLN A 41 7.95 5.29 -10.23
C GLN A 41 8.52 4.37 -9.14
N CYS A 42 7.74 3.37 -8.71
CA CYS A 42 8.05 2.54 -7.56
C CYS A 42 8.76 1.26 -7.97
N ASP A 43 9.91 0.99 -7.34
CA ASP A 43 10.62 -0.27 -7.50
C ASP A 43 10.09 -1.39 -6.61
N VAL A 44 9.69 -1.04 -5.38
CA VAL A 44 9.32 -2.00 -4.34
C VAL A 44 8.12 -1.48 -3.56
N ILE A 45 7.06 -2.27 -3.49
CA ILE A 45 5.94 -2.03 -2.58
C ILE A 45 6.11 -2.92 -1.34
N ILE A 46 5.98 -2.30 -0.16
CA ILE A 46 5.86 -3.03 1.11
C ILE A 46 4.46 -2.77 1.65
N HIS A 47 3.57 -3.75 1.47
CA HIS A 47 2.16 -3.64 1.83
C HIS A 47 1.94 -3.96 3.30
N THR A 48 1.87 -2.91 4.11
CA THR A 48 1.61 -2.99 5.56
C THR A 48 0.16 -2.67 5.93
N ALA A 49 -0.62 -2.15 4.98
CA ALA A 49 -2.00 -1.78 5.24
C ALA A 49 -2.87 -3.04 5.36
N ALA A 50 -3.50 -3.20 6.52
CA ALA A 50 -4.43 -4.27 6.80
C ALA A 50 -5.51 -3.73 7.74
N LEU A 51 -6.73 -4.22 7.55
CA LEU A 51 -7.81 -3.95 8.48
C LEU A 51 -7.86 -5.08 9.50
N VAL A 52 -7.58 -4.75 10.76
CA VAL A 52 -7.50 -5.70 11.88
C VAL A 52 -8.54 -5.28 12.92
N SER A 53 -9.71 -5.92 12.90
CA SER A 53 -10.75 -5.70 13.89
C SER A 53 -11.54 -6.98 14.15
N ASN A 54 -11.57 -7.42 15.40
CA ASN A 54 -12.42 -8.53 15.85
C ASN A 54 -13.92 -8.18 15.85
N ALA A 55 -14.28 -6.92 15.58
CA ALA A 55 -15.65 -6.42 15.63
C ALA A 55 -16.24 -6.11 14.25
N MET A 56 -15.52 -6.40 13.16
CA MET A 56 -16.03 -6.21 11.80
C MET A 56 -16.59 -7.50 11.21
N ALA A 57 -17.61 -7.36 10.36
CA ALA A 57 -18.18 -8.49 9.65
C ALA A 57 -17.14 -9.09 8.69
N ASP A 58 -17.07 -10.42 8.62
CA ASP A 58 -16.12 -11.18 7.80
C ASP A 58 -16.05 -10.71 6.34
N ASN A 59 -17.18 -10.24 5.79
CA ASN A 59 -17.27 -9.76 4.41
C ASN A 59 -16.47 -8.46 4.19
N ASP A 60 -16.46 -7.54 5.16
CA ASP A 60 -15.68 -6.32 5.06
C ASP A 60 -14.18 -6.59 5.24
N MET A 61 -13.82 -7.53 6.13
CA MET A 61 -12.44 -7.99 6.27
C MET A 61 -11.94 -8.66 4.99
N TRP A 62 -12.76 -9.51 4.36
CA TRP A 62 -12.40 -10.15 3.10
C TRP A 62 -12.26 -9.13 1.97
N ARG A 63 -13.21 -8.20 1.83
CA ARG A 63 -13.17 -7.15 0.80
C ARG A 63 -11.90 -6.29 0.93
N VAL A 64 -11.56 -5.86 2.14
CA VAL A 64 -10.39 -4.99 2.32
C VAL A 64 -9.09 -5.80 2.25
N ASN A 65 -8.96 -6.88 3.01
CA ASN A 65 -7.68 -7.58 3.11
C ASN A 65 -7.38 -8.47 1.90
N VAL A 66 -8.40 -8.98 1.21
CA VAL A 66 -8.21 -9.88 0.05
C VAL A 66 -8.41 -9.13 -1.27
N LEU A 67 -9.60 -8.54 -1.49
CA LEU A 67 -9.90 -7.91 -2.78
C LEU A 67 -9.02 -6.67 -3.04
N ALA A 68 -8.87 -5.77 -2.06
CA ALA A 68 -8.01 -4.60 -2.24
C ALA A 68 -6.55 -5.00 -2.46
N THR A 69 -6.04 -5.97 -1.70
CA THR A 69 -4.68 -6.51 -1.90
C THR A 69 -4.51 -7.11 -3.30
N SER A 70 -5.48 -7.89 -3.79
CA SER A 70 -5.46 -8.44 -5.15
C SER A 70 -5.40 -7.34 -6.22
N ASN A 71 -6.23 -6.30 -6.08
CA ASN A 71 -6.25 -5.16 -6.99
C ASN A 71 -4.93 -4.38 -6.98
N LEU A 72 -4.34 -4.21 -5.79
CA LEU A 72 -3.04 -3.56 -5.64
C LEU A 72 -1.92 -4.38 -6.30
N ILE A 73 -1.92 -5.70 -6.16
CA ILE A 73 -0.98 -6.60 -6.87
C ILE A 73 -1.15 -6.50 -8.39
N ALA A 74 -2.40 -6.48 -8.89
CA ALA A 74 -2.67 -6.31 -10.31
C ALA A 74 -2.13 -4.97 -10.84
N SER A 75 -2.28 -3.91 -10.05
CA SER A 75 -1.77 -2.57 -10.38
C SER A 75 -0.25 -2.53 -10.33
N ALA A 76 0.38 -3.16 -9.32
CA ALA A 76 1.82 -3.30 -9.25
C ALA A 76 2.40 -4.01 -10.49
N LYS A 77 1.72 -5.05 -11.00
CA LYS A 77 2.08 -5.71 -12.27
C LYS A 77 1.92 -4.77 -13.46
N LYS A 78 0.78 -4.07 -13.57
CA LYS A 78 0.49 -3.09 -14.64
C LYS A 78 1.59 -2.03 -14.74
N TYR A 79 2.02 -1.51 -13.60
CA TYR A 79 3.06 -0.47 -13.49
C TYR A 79 4.49 -1.02 -13.39
N LYS A 80 4.68 -2.34 -13.55
CA LYS A 80 6.00 -3.01 -13.59
C LYS A 80 6.85 -2.83 -12.33
N VAL A 81 6.21 -2.76 -11.16
CA VAL A 81 6.91 -2.76 -9.87
C VAL A 81 7.72 -4.04 -9.73
N ARG A 82 9.01 -3.92 -9.40
CA ARG A 82 9.97 -5.05 -9.42
C ARG A 82 9.74 -6.04 -8.27
N ARG A 83 9.23 -5.58 -7.14
CA ARG A 83 8.98 -6.41 -5.95
C ARG A 83 7.75 -5.95 -5.18
N PHE A 84 6.95 -6.92 -4.74
CA PHE A 84 5.83 -6.71 -3.84
C PHE A 84 6.04 -7.55 -2.58
N VAL A 85 6.06 -6.92 -1.41
CA VAL A 85 6.20 -7.59 -0.11
C VAL A 85 4.87 -7.49 0.62
N GLN A 86 4.17 -8.62 0.76
CA GLN A 86 2.98 -8.75 1.58
C GLN A 86 3.39 -9.07 3.02
N ILE A 87 2.87 -8.31 3.99
CA ILE A 87 2.95 -8.71 5.41
C ILE A 87 1.73 -9.57 5.74
N SER A 88 1.96 -10.80 6.22
CA SER A 88 0.90 -11.75 6.63
C SER A 88 0.89 -11.94 8.14
N SER A 89 -0.21 -12.52 8.65
CA SER A 89 -0.37 -13.11 9.99
C SER A 89 -0.45 -14.63 9.89
#